data_AF-A0A3E0QAZ6-F1
#
_entry.id   AF-A0A3E0QAZ6-F1
#
_cell.length_a   1.000
_cell.length_b   1.000
_cell.length_c   1.000
_cell.angle_alpha   90.00
_cell.angle_beta   90.00
_cell.angle_gamma   90.00
#
_symmetry.space_group_name_H-M   'P 1'
#
loop_
_entity.id
_entity.type
_entity.pdbx_description
1 polymer ?
#
loop_
_entity_poly.entity_id
_entity_poly.type
_entity_poly.pdbx_seq_one_letter_code
_entity_poly.pdbx_strand_id
1 'polypeptide(L)'
;MIHFFSNHKIIFKLTNLVLLIVYLYPGSLAGFFIYNDFTKQPQLTPDFFNISSNHFYVFTIVSVLGVLTYFQLKKLYYLFGFLILYSIILELLHILIPNRTFQYEDLFGNLYGVLIVMIFWNIYKFYEKNK
;
A
#
# COMPACT_ATOMS: atom_id res chain seq x y z
N MET A 1 -15.73 -8.32 11.71
CA MET A 1 -14.85 -7.64 10.73
C MET A 1 -14.10 -8.63 9.83
N ILE A 2 -13.26 -9.53 10.35
CA ILE A 2 -12.47 -10.48 9.53
C ILE A 2 -13.35 -11.35 8.61
N HIS A 3 -14.45 -11.91 9.14
CA HIS A 3 -15.36 -12.73 8.33
C HIS A 3 -16.00 -11.94 7.16
N PHE A 4 -16.26 -10.65 7.35
CA PHE A 4 -16.79 -9.78 6.30
C PHE A 4 -15.79 -9.63 5.14
N PHE A 5 -14.53 -9.27 5.42
CA PHE A 5 -13.51 -9.11 4.39
C PHE A 5 -13.13 -10.43 3.72
N SER A 6 -13.05 -11.53 4.47
CA SER A 6 -12.79 -12.88 3.93
C SER A 6 -13.85 -13.31 2.91
N ASN A 7 -15.12 -12.99 3.16
CA ASN A 7 -16.23 -13.28 2.25
C ASN A 7 -16.31 -12.28 1.07
N HIS A 8 -15.76 -11.07 1.23
CA HIS A 8 -15.81 -10.00 0.22
C HIS A 8 -14.42 -9.66 -0.33
N LYS A 9 -13.70 -10.66 -0.84
CA LYS A 9 -12.35 -10.49 -1.45
C LYS A 9 -12.31 -9.47 -2.59
N ILE A 10 -13.47 -9.16 -3.17
CA ILE A 10 -13.63 -8.11 -4.18
C ILE A 10 -13.15 -6.74 -3.68
N ILE A 11 -13.30 -6.44 -2.38
CA ILE A 11 -12.86 -5.17 -1.80
C ILE A 11 -11.36 -5.01 -1.97
N PHE A 12 -10.57 -6.01 -1.57
CA PHE A 12 -9.11 -5.97 -1.73
C PHE A 12 -8.70 -5.88 -3.21
N LYS A 13 -9.37 -6.62 -4.09
CA LYS A 13 -9.11 -6.54 -5.54
C LYS A 13 -9.37 -5.14 -6.10
N LEU A 14 -10.50 -4.53 -5.74
CA LEU A 14 -10.83 -3.16 -6.14
C LEU A 14 -9.85 -2.15 -5.56
N THR A 15 -9.43 -2.30 -4.30
CA THR A 15 -8.40 -1.44 -3.71
C THR A 15 -7.09 -1.50 -4.49
N ASN A 16 -6.63 -2.69 -4.88
CA ASN A 16 -5.41 -2.83 -5.69
C ASN A 16 -5.60 -2.24 -7.10
N LEU A 17 -6.79 -2.38 -7.70
CA LEU A 17 -7.10 -1.76 -8.99
C LEU A 17 -7.07 -0.23 -8.90
N VAL A 18 -7.68 0.35 -7.86
CA VAL A 18 -7.65 1.79 -7.61
C VAL A 18 -6.22 2.26 -7.36
N LEU A 19 -5.44 1.52 -6.55
CA LEU A 19 -4.04 1.81 -6.31
C LEU A 19 -3.27 1.84 -7.63
N LEU A 20 -3.43 0.83 -8.49
CA LEU A 20 -2.79 0.78 -9.81
C LEU A 20 -3.09 2.03 -10.64
N ILE A 21 -4.37 2.43 -10.72
CA ILE A 21 -4.81 3.60 -11.49
C ILE A 21 -4.17 4.88 -10.93
N VAL A 22 -4.24 5.09 -9.61
CA VAL A 22 -3.72 6.30 -8.97
C VAL A 22 -2.19 6.36 -9.07
N TYR A 23 -1.51 5.22 -8.95
CA TYR A 23 -0.05 5.15 -8.96
C TYR A 23 0.54 5.41 -10.35
N LEU A 24 -0.12 4.92 -11.41
CA LEU A 24 0.37 5.04 -12.79
C LEU A 24 -0.14 6.30 -13.52
N TYR A 25 -1.00 7.09 -12.89
CA TYR A 25 -1.49 8.32 -13.50
C TYR A 25 -0.38 9.41 -13.50
N PRO A 26 -0.14 10.10 -14.65
CA PRO A 26 0.84 11.19 -14.71
C PRO A 26 0.29 12.45 -14.02
N GLY A 27 0.68 12.64 -12.75
CA GLY A 27 0.15 13.69 -11.86
C GLY A 27 -0.72 13.13 -10.73
N SER A 28 -1.34 14.02 -9.96
CA SER A 28 -2.11 13.70 -8.76
C SER A 28 -3.62 13.75 -9.02
N LEU A 29 -4.26 12.59 -9.19
CA LEU A 29 -5.73 12.51 -9.29
C LEU A 29 -6.41 13.09 -8.05
N ALA A 30 -5.89 12.78 -6.86
CA ALA A 30 -6.41 13.34 -5.61
C ALA A 30 -6.20 14.86 -5.53
N GLY A 31 -5.10 15.37 -6.09
CA GLY A 31 -4.82 16.80 -6.24
C GLY A 31 -5.85 17.52 -7.09
N PHE A 32 -6.20 16.92 -8.22
CA PHE A 32 -7.26 17.45 -9.08
C PHE A 32 -8.61 17.48 -8.37
N PHE A 33 -9.01 16.40 -7.69
CA PHE A 33 -10.30 16.38 -7.00
C PHE A 33 -10.39 17.37 -5.83
N ILE A 34 -9.29 17.63 -5.11
CA ILE A 34 -9.30 18.50 -3.91
C ILE A 34 -8.97 19.95 -4.26
N TYR A 35 -8.00 20.17 -5.13
CA TYR A 35 -7.41 21.48 -5.42
C TYR A 35 -7.64 21.97 -6.85
N ASN A 36 -8.31 21.18 -7.70
CA ASN A 36 -8.41 21.42 -9.15
C ASN A 36 -7.03 21.57 -9.82
N ASP A 37 -6.02 20.85 -9.30
CA ASP A 37 -4.62 20.96 -9.72
C ASP A 37 -3.91 19.60 -9.67
N PHE A 38 -3.52 19.08 -10.84
CA PHE A 38 -2.82 17.80 -10.98
C PHE A 38 -1.38 17.82 -10.43
N THR A 39 -0.80 19.00 -10.17
CA THR A 39 0.57 19.14 -9.66
C THR A 39 0.64 19.04 -8.14
N LYS A 40 -0.49 19.23 -7.44
CA LYS A 40 -0.54 19.19 -5.98
C LYS A 40 -0.84 17.80 -5.48
N GLN A 41 -0.01 17.28 -4.59
CA GLN A 41 -0.29 16.02 -3.90
C GLN A 41 -0.88 16.33 -2.52
N PRO A 42 -2.11 15.90 -2.22
CA PRO A 42 -2.63 16.05 -0.87
C PRO A 42 -1.78 15.19 0.07
N GLN A 43 -1.33 15.79 1.17
CA GLN A 43 -0.56 15.11 2.21
C GLN A 43 -1.34 15.15 3.53
N LEU A 44 -1.41 14.02 4.22
CA LEU A 44 -2.01 13.95 5.56
C LEU A 44 -1.02 14.44 6.62
N THR A 45 0.26 14.11 6.45
CA THR A 45 1.36 14.54 7.30
C THR A 45 2.58 14.85 6.42
N PRO A 46 3.57 15.61 6.93
CA PRO A 46 4.84 15.78 6.23
C PRO A 46 5.60 14.46 6.10
N ASP A 47 6.46 14.39 5.09
CA ASP A 47 7.39 13.28 4.92
C ASP A 47 8.39 13.22 6.07
N PHE A 48 8.86 12.02 6.39
CA PHE A 48 9.65 11.76 7.60
C PHE A 48 10.76 10.77 7.31
N PHE A 49 11.96 10.97 7.88
CA PHE A 49 13.08 10.04 7.74
C PHE A 49 13.38 9.63 6.27
N ASN A 50 13.24 10.56 5.32
CA ASN A 50 13.37 10.29 3.87
C ASN A 50 12.37 9.22 3.36
N ILE A 51 11.17 9.21 3.95
CA ILE A 51 10.06 8.34 3.61
C ILE A 51 8.87 9.21 3.24
N SER A 52 8.29 8.93 2.08
CA SER A 52 7.03 9.52 1.65
C SER A 52 5.90 9.03 2.54
N SER A 53 5.34 9.96 3.32
CA SER A 53 4.29 9.71 4.31
C SER A 53 3.03 9.15 3.67
N ASN A 54 2.63 9.69 2.52
CA ASN A 54 1.50 9.23 1.74
C ASN A 54 1.68 7.78 1.29
N HIS A 55 2.84 7.45 0.75
CA HIS A 55 3.15 6.10 0.29
C HIS A 55 3.18 5.10 1.45
N PHE A 56 3.75 5.50 2.58
CA PHE A 56 3.70 4.73 3.82
C PHE A 56 2.27 4.43 4.26
N TYR A 57 1.39 5.43 4.33
CA TYR A 57 0.00 5.21 4.75
C TYR A 57 -0.79 4.36 3.76
N VAL A 58 -0.66 4.62 2.46
CA VAL A 58 -1.37 3.86 1.43
C VAL A 58 -1.00 2.39 1.49
N PHE A 59 0.30 2.06 1.53
CA PHE A 59 0.72 0.65 1.62
C PHE A 59 0.45 0.02 2.98
N THR A 60 0.42 0.78 4.07
CA THR A 60 -0.06 0.29 5.37
C THR A 60 -1.53 -0.12 5.28
N ILE A 61 -2.38 0.73 4.72
CA ILE A 61 -3.83 0.47 4.57
C ILE A 61 -4.06 -0.75 3.68
N VAL A 62 -3.41 -0.81 2.51
CA VAL A 62 -3.53 -1.94 1.59
C VAL A 62 -3.07 -3.24 2.26
N SER A 63 -1.98 -3.20 3.03
CA SER A 63 -1.48 -4.37 3.76
C SER A 63 -2.45 -4.84 4.84
N VAL A 64 -3.03 -3.91 5.62
CA VAL A 64 -4.06 -4.24 6.62
C VAL A 64 -5.27 -4.87 5.94
N LEU A 65 -5.78 -4.28 4.85
CA LEU A 65 -6.91 -4.83 4.10
C LEU A 65 -6.60 -6.23 3.55
N GLY A 66 -5.37 -6.44 3.06
CA GLY A 66 -4.91 -7.75 2.63
C GLY A 66 -4.92 -8.77 3.75
N VAL A 67 -4.37 -8.43 4.93
CA VAL A 67 -4.38 -9.31 6.10
C VAL A 67 -5.81 -9.62 6.55
N LEU A 68 -6.70 -8.63 6.59
CA LEU A 68 -8.11 -8.84 6.95
C LEU A 68 -8.83 -9.75 5.94
N THR A 69 -8.53 -9.60 4.65
CA THR A 69 -9.13 -10.38 3.56
C THR A 69 -8.64 -11.83 3.55
N TYR A 70 -7.36 -12.06 3.86
CA TYR A 70 -6.74 -13.37 3.78
C TYR A 70 -6.37 -13.96 5.14
N PHE A 71 -6.93 -13.43 6.22
CA PHE A 71 -6.64 -13.80 7.61
C PHE A 71 -6.71 -15.30 7.87
N GLN A 72 -7.71 -15.96 7.27
CA GLN A 72 -7.99 -17.39 7.46
C GLN A 72 -7.11 -18.29 6.57
N LEU A 73 -6.35 -17.72 5.62
CA LEU A 73 -5.44 -18.49 4.78
C LEU A 73 -4.14 -18.76 5.52
N LYS A 74 -3.72 -20.03 5.54
CA LYS A 74 -2.50 -20.49 6.21
C LYS A 74 -1.19 -19.85 5.71
N LYS A 75 -1.22 -19.08 4.62
CA LYS A 75 -0.03 -18.64 3.88
C LYS A 75 -0.04 -17.13 3.61
N LEU A 76 -0.25 -16.32 4.64
CA LEU A 76 -0.20 -14.85 4.57
C LEU A 76 1.18 -14.30 4.14
N TYR A 77 2.24 -15.09 4.25
CA TYR A 77 3.56 -14.71 3.69
C TYR A 77 3.52 -14.48 2.16
N TYR A 78 2.64 -15.17 1.42
CA TYR A 78 2.46 -14.90 -0.01
C TYR A 78 1.83 -13.53 -0.27
N LEU A 79 0.93 -13.06 0.61
CA LEU A 79 0.38 -11.72 0.51
C LEU A 79 1.48 -10.67 0.68
N PHE A 80 2.32 -10.81 1.71
CA PHE A 80 3.41 -9.86 1.94
C PHE A 80 4.43 -9.88 0.79
N GLY A 81 4.80 -11.07 0.29
CA GLY A 81 5.65 -11.20 -0.89
C GLY A 81 5.04 -10.55 -2.14
N PHE A 82 3.73 -10.74 -2.36
CA PHE A 82 3.00 -10.06 -3.43
C PHE A 82 3.05 -8.54 -3.27
N LEU A 83 2.76 -8.00 -2.08
CA LEU A 83 2.72 -6.55 -1.84
C LEU A 83 4.10 -5.90 -1.97
N ILE A 84 5.17 -6.57 -1.55
CA ILE A 84 6.56 -6.11 -1.73
C ILE A 84 6.93 -6.07 -3.21
N LEU A 85 6.62 -7.13 -3.97
CA LEU A 85 6.88 -7.12 -5.41
C LEU A 85 6.03 -6.06 -6.11
N TYR A 86 4.78 -5.92 -5.69
CA TYR A 86 3.86 -4.95 -6.25
C TYR A 86 4.33 -3.52 -6.01
N SER A 87 4.81 -3.17 -4.82
CA SER A 87 5.36 -1.84 -4.54
C SER A 87 6.59 -1.51 -5.38
N ILE A 88 7.51 -2.47 -5.52
CA ILE A 88 8.74 -2.30 -6.31
C ILE A 88 8.38 -2.10 -7.79
N ILE A 89 7.49 -2.94 -8.34
CA ILE A 89 7.07 -2.85 -9.74
C ILE A 89 6.39 -1.51 -10.01
N LEU A 90 5.46 -1.10 -9.14
CA LEU A 90 4.74 0.17 -9.31
C LEU A 90 5.69 1.37 -9.37
N GLU A 91 6.69 1.42 -8.50
CA GLU A 91 7.69 2.49 -8.50
C GLU A 91 8.61 2.43 -9.73
N LEU A 92 9.07 1.25 -10.13
CA LEU A 92 9.87 1.09 -11.34
C LEU A 92 9.12 1.52 -12.60
N LEU A 93 7.80 1.33 -12.66
CA LEU A 93 6.98 1.77 -13.79
C LEU A 93 6.96 3.29 -13.95
N HIS A 94 7.25 4.08 -12.91
CA HIS A 94 7.35 5.54 -13.04
C HIS A 94 8.44 6.00 -13.99
N ILE A 95 9.47 5.17 -14.23
CA ILE A 95 10.52 5.45 -15.23
C ILE A 95 9.94 5.55 -16.65
N LEU A 96 8.82 4.86 -16.91
CA LEU A 96 8.18 4.80 -18.23
C LEU A 96 7.08 5.85 -18.41
N ILE A 97 6.69 6.57 -17.36
CA ILE A 97 5.51 7.43 -17.36
C ILE A 97 5.96 8.89 -17.46
N PRO A 98 5.45 9.68 -18.43
CA PRO A 98 5.81 11.08 -18.56
C PRO A 98 5.35 11.87 -17.33
N ASN A 99 6.13 12.88 -16.93
CA ASN A 99 5.89 13.68 -15.72
C ASN A 99 5.84 12.88 -14.41
N ARG A 100 6.40 11.67 -14.43
CA ARG A 100 6.74 10.89 -13.24
C ARG A 100 8.23 10.55 -13.28
N THR A 101 8.79 10.35 -12.11
CA THR A 101 10.18 9.95 -11.93
C THR A 101 10.21 8.96 -10.79
N PHE A 102 11.11 7.98 -10.87
CA PHE A 102 11.40 7.11 -9.74
C PHE A 102 11.88 7.95 -8.54
N GLN A 103 11.33 7.69 -7.36
CA GLN A 103 11.68 8.31 -6.08
C GLN A 103 11.97 7.25 -5.02
N TYR A 104 13.16 7.33 -4.43
CA TYR A 104 13.54 6.43 -3.34
C TYR A 104 12.63 6.58 -2.11
N GLU A 105 12.18 7.80 -1.81
CA GLU A 105 11.33 8.09 -0.66
C GLU A 105 9.95 7.43 -0.79
N ASP A 106 9.40 7.40 -2.01
CA ASP A 106 8.15 6.70 -2.34
C ASP A 106 8.31 5.17 -2.24
N LEU A 107 9.41 4.62 -2.78
CA LEU A 107 9.72 3.20 -2.64
C LEU A 107 9.83 2.77 -1.18
N PHE A 108 10.58 3.54 -0.38
CA PHE A 108 10.75 3.27 1.04
C PHE A 108 9.44 3.41 1.78
N GLY A 109 8.62 4.41 1.47
CA GLY A 109 7.26 4.53 2.01
C GLY A 109 6.45 3.28 1.78
N ASN A 110 6.38 2.81 0.54
CA ASN A 110 5.65 1.60 0.20
C ASN A 110 6.14 0.39 1.00
N LEU A 111 7.47 0.16 1.01
CA LEU A 111 8.07 -1.00 1.66
C LEU A 111 7.90 -0.98 3.18
N TYR A 112 8.11 0.17 3.82
CA TYR A 112 7.91 0.31 5.26
C TYR A 112 6.44 0.17 5.65
N GLY A 113 5.51 0.63 4.81
CA GLY A 113 4.08 0.41 5.01
C GLY A 113 3.67 -1.06 4.99
N VAL A 114 4.29 -1.88 4.12
CA VAL A 114 4.09 -3.34 4.14
C VAL A 114 4.76 -3.98 5.35
N LEU A 115 6.00 -3.58 5.63
CA LEU A 115 6.84 -4.15 6.68
C LEU A 115 6.25 -3.96 8.07
N ILE A 116 5.70 -2.78 8.38
CA ILE A 116 5.09 -2.52 9.70
C ILE A 116 3.91 -3.46 9.96
N VAL A 117 3.05 -3.69 8.96
CA VAL A 117 1.91 -4.61 9.08
C VAL A 117 2.39 -6.06 9.19
N MET A 118 3.45 -6.42 8.46
CA MET A 118 4.07 -7.75 8.58
C MET A 118 4.62 -8.02 9.98
N ILE A 119 5.27 -7.03 10.61
CA ILE A 119 5.75 -7.12 11.99
C ILE A 119 4.59 -7.36 12.95
N PHE A 120 3.54 -6.54 12.87
CA PHE A 120 2.35 -6.71 13.73
C PHE A 120 1.68 -8.07 13.55
N TRP A 121 1.60 -8.57 12.31
CA TRP A 121 1.08 -9.90 12.03
C TRP A 121 1.92 -11.01 12.69
N ASN A 122 3.25 -10.93 12.59
CA ASN A 122 4.14 -11.91 13.22
C ASN A 122 4.02 -11.88 14.75
N ILE A 123 3.91 -10.69 15.36
CA ILE A 123 3.66 -10.53 16.79
C ILE A 123 2.33 -11.20 17.17
N TYR A 124 1.26 -10.92 16.43
CA TYR A 124 -0.05 -11.55 16.65
C TYR A 124 0.03 -13.08 16.59
N LYS A 125 0.69 -13.64 15.57
CA LYS A 125 0.86 -15.10 15.42
C LYS A 125 1.69 -15.71 16.53
N PHE A 126 2.71 -15.01 17.03
CA PHE A 126 3.49 -15.43 18.17
C PHE A 126 2.60 -15.54 19.42
N TYR A 127 1.80 -14.52 19.72
CA TYR A 127 0.88 -14.57 20.87
C TYR A 127 -0.17 -15.67 20.73
N GLU A 128 -0.78 -15.84 19.55
CA GLU A 128 -1.78 -16.89 19.30
C GLU A 128 -1.21 -18.30 19.51
N LYS A 129 0.06 -18.54 19.13
CA LYS A 129 0.72 -19.84 19.31
C LYS A 129 1.05 -20.16 20.77
N ASN A 130 1.32 -19.15 21.59
CA ASN A 130 1.70 -19.31 23.00
C ASN A 130 0.53 -19.17 23.98
N LYS A 131 -0.70 -19.07 23.47
CA LYS A 131 -1.93 -19.13 24.26
C LYS A 131 -2.38 -20.59 24.41
#